data_AF-L5LCL8-F1
#
_entry.id   AF-L5LCL8-F1
#
_cell.length_a   1.000
_cell.length_b   1.000
_cell.length_c   1.000
_cell.angle_alpha   90.00
_cell.angle_beta   90.00
_cell.angle_gamma   90.00
#
_symmetry.space_group_name_H-M   'P 1'
#
loop_
_entity.id
_entity.type
_entity.pdbx_description
1 polymer ?
#
loop_
_entity_poly.entity_id
_entity_poly.type
_entity_poly.pdbx_seq_one_letter_code
_entity_poly.pdbx_strand_id
1 'polypeptide(L)'
;MSVDPMTYEAQFFGFTPQTCMLRIYIAFQDYLFEVMQAVEQVILKKLEGIPNCEISPVQVRKCTEKFLCFMKGRFDKLFVKMEQLFLQWILRIPPNILLPEDKSQEMHSYSEEEFQLLQKEIEQLQEKYKTELCTKQALLAELEEQKTVQAKLKQTLALFDELENVGRNHGTSDFRDSFVFLAQNSRKLQDIRDNVEKESKRLKIS
;
A
#
# COMPACT_ATOMS: atom_id res chain seq x y z
N MET A 1 -0.18 42.18 -15.65
CA MET A 1 1.08 41.70 -15.03
C MET A 1 0.77 40.33 -14.47
N SER A 2 1.27 39.26 -15.09
CA SER A 2 1.10 37.92 -14.53
C SER A 2 1.96 37.84 -13.27
N VAL A 3 1.33 37.56 -12.13
CA VAL A 3 2.02 37.42 -10.84
C VAL A 3 2.55 35.99 -10.82
N ASP A 4 3.88 35.83 -10.87
CA ASP A 4 4.51 34.52 -10.66
C ASP A 4 4.49 34.20 -9.16
N PRO A 5 3.72 33.18 -8.73
CA PRO A 5 3.61 32.82 -7.32
C PRO A 5 4.85 32.12 -6.77
N MET A 6 5.80 31.67 -7.61
CA MET A 6 7.03 30.98 -7.20
C MET A 6 6.77 29.80 -6.23
N THR A 7 5.79 28.95 -6.57
CA THR A 7 5.35 27.84 -5.72
C THR A 7 6.41 26.75 -5.58
N TYR A 8 7.21 26.53 -6.62
CA TYR A 8 8.25 25.50 -6.60
C TYR A 8 9.43 25.92 -5.72
N GLU A 9 9.82 27.19 -5.79
CA GLU A 9 10.78 27.80 -4.87
C GLU A 9 10.28 27.73 -3.43
N ALA A 10 8.99 27.99 -3.21
CA ALA A 10 8.39 27.93 -1.88
C ALA A 10 8.40 26.52 -1.28
N GLN A 11 8.24 25.47 -2.09
CA GLN A 11 8.38 24.09 -1.66
C GLN A 11 9.79 23.83 -1.09
N PHE A 12 10.83 24.27 -1.81
CA PHE A 12 12.21 24.07 -1.37
C PHE A 12 12.61 24.93 -0.17
N PHE A 13 12.28 26.23 -0.18
CA PHE A 13 12.72 27.17 0.85
C PHE A 13 11.80 27.20 2.08
N GLY A 14 10.57 26.69 1.98
CA GLY A 14 9.53 26.80 3.02
C GLY A 14 8.94 28.21 3.17
N PHE A 15 9.33 29.15 2.31
CA PHE A 15 8.79 30.49 2.22
C PHE A 15 8.86 30.99 0.78
N THR A 16 8.00 31.94 0.41
CA THR A 16 8.08 32.55 -0.92
C THR A 16 9.22 33.58 -0.99
N PRO A 17 10.06 33.57 -2.04
CA PRO A 17 11.16 34.52 -2.20
C PRO A 17 10.74 36.00 -2.06
N GLN A 18 9.54 36.35 -2.55
CA GLN A 18 8.96 37.70 -2.44
C GLN A 18 8.72 38.10 -0.98
N THR A 19 8.27 37.17 -0.12
CA THR A 19 8.10 37.45 1.31
C THR A 19 9.45 37.68 2.00
N CYS A 20 10.48 36.92 1.60
CA CYS A 20 11.84 37.13 2.10
C CYS A 20 12.36 38.53 1.71
N MET A 21 12.20 38.92 0.44
CA MET A 21 12.61 40.24 -0.06
C MET A 21 11.86 41.37 0.65
N LEU A 22 10.57 41.22 0.91
CA LEU A 22 9.80 42.20 1.68
C LEU A 22 10.36 42.38 3.11
N ARG A 23 10.72 41.29 3.79
CA ARG A 23 11.32 41.38 5.13
C ARG A 23 12.68 42.10 5.11
N ILE A 24 13.51 41.80 4.10
CA ILE A 24 14.80 42.49 3.90
C ILE A 24 14.59 43.97 3.61
N TYR A 25 13.62 44.30 2.75
CA TYR A 25 13.26 45.68 2.42
C TYR A 25 12.89 46.48 3.68
N ILE A 26 12.01 45.93 4.51
CA ILE A 26 11.57 46.58 5.76
C ILE A 26 12.77 46.77 6.69
N ALA A 27 13.60 45.74 6.89
CA ALA A 27 14.77 45.85 7.76
C ALA A 27 15.76 46.93 7.28
N PHE A 28 16.05 46.98 5.98
CA PHE A 28 16.94 47.99 5.41
C PHE A 28 16.36 49.39 5.51
N GLN A 29 15.04 49.50 5.31
CA GLN A 29 14.33 50.76 5.50
C GLN A 29 14.47 51.21 6.96
N ASP A 30 14.15 50.36 7.93
CA ASP A 30 14.23 50.68 9.35
C ASP A 30 15.63 51.15 9.76
N TYR A 31 16.68 50.45 9.34
CA TYR A 31 18.06 50.87 9.60
C TYR A 31 18.41 52.23 8.97
N LEU A 32 17.89 52.54 7.78
CA LEU A 32 18.08 53.87 7.17
C LEU A 32 17.44 54.97 8.03
N PHE A 33 16.23 54.72 8.56
CA PHE A 33 15.55 55.67 9.46
C PHE A 33 16.30 55.83 10.78
N GLU A 34 16.78 54.74 11.38
CA GLU A 34 17.55 54.76 12.62
C GLU A 34 18.85 55.57 12.48
N VAL A 35 19.63 55.34 11.42
CA VAL A 35 20.87 56.08 11.17
C VAL A 35 20.59 57.57 10.94
N MET A 36 19.53 57.88 10.20
CA MET A 36 19.12 59.27 9.96
C MET A 36 18.69 59.99 11.25
N GLN A 37 17.97 59.30 12.12
CA GLN A 37 17.61 59.81 13.44
C GLN A 37 18.84 60.03 14.33
N ALA A 38 19.80 59.09 14.31
CA ALA A 38 21.05 59.22 15.06
C ALA A 38 21.86 60.45 14.59
N VAL A 39 21.99 60.65 13.28
CA VAL A 39 22.67 61.82 12.70
C VAL A 39 21.98 63.12 13.12
N GLU A 40 20.65 63.18 13.04
CA GLU A 40 19.89 64.36 13.47
C GLU A 40 20.14 64.68 14.96
N GLN A 41 20.06 63.68 15.83
CA GLN A 41 20.31 63.84 17.26
C GLN A 41 21.74 64.30 17.57
N VAL A 42 22.74 63.76 16.85
CA VAL A 42 24.14 64.18 17.01
C VAL A 42 24.31 65.64 16.60
N ILE A 43 23.71 66.06 15.48
CA ILE A 43 23.77 67.45 15.02
C ILE A 43 23.11 68.39 16.04
N LEU A 44 21.92 68.05 16.55
CA LEU A 44 21.23 68.85 17.57
C LEU A 44 22.05 69.00 18.85
N LYS A 45 22.61 67.90 19.37
CA LYS A 45 23.48 67.93 20.57
C LYS A 45 24.75 68.77 20.38
N LYS A 46 25.29 68.81 19.16
CA LYS A 46 26.47 69.64 18.85
C LYS A 46 26.12 71.12 18.68
N LEU A 47 24.94 71.44 18.18
CA LEU A 47 24.43 72.81 18.06
C LEU A 47 24.19 73.46 19.43
N GLU A 48 23.71 72.71 20.42
CA GLU A 48 23.54 73.19 21.80
C GLU A 48 24.86 73.68 22.44
N GLY A 49 26.01 73.17 21.99
CA GLY A 49 27.33 73.56 22.49
C GLY A 49 27.91 74.84 21.88
N ILE A 50 27.22 75.50 20.95
CA ILE A 50 27.73 76.67 20.21
C ILE A 50 26.99 77.94 20.69
N PRO A 51 27.65 78.85 21.43
CA PRO A 51 27.03 80.12 21.83
C PRO A 51 26.75 81.00 20.59
N ASN A 52 25.61 81.69 20.58
CA ASN A 52 25.10 82.55 19.48
C ASN A 52 24.73 81.83 18.16
N CYS A 53 24.32 80.56 18.20
CA CYS A 53 23.84 79.88 16.99
C CYS A 53 22.39 80.27 16.64
N GLU A 54 22.17 80.84 15.45
CA GLU A 54 20.83 81.23 14.94
C GLU A 54 20.06 80.08 14.27
N ILE A 55 20.62 78.87 14.22
CA ILE A 55 20.00 77.74 13.52
C ILE A 55 18.91 77.12 14.39
N SER A 56 17.67 77.19 13.90
CA SER A 56 16.53 76.56 14.58
C SER A 56 16.55 75.03 14.41
N PRO A 57 16.21 74.24 15.45
CA PRO A 57 16.02 72.79 15.35
C PRO A 57 15.05 72.37 14.23
N VAL A 58 14.06 73.21 13.92
CA VAL A 58 13.08 72.97 12.85
C VAL A 58 13.74 73.00 11.47
N GLN A 59 14.75 73.84 11.27
CA GLN A 59 15.52 73.89 10.02
C GLN A 59 16.38 72.64 9.85
N VAL A 60 16.98 72.14 10.94
CA VAL A 60 17.74 70.87 10.93
C VAL A 60 16.81 69.72 10.58
N ARG A 61 15.63 69.63 11.23
CA ARG A 61 14.62 68.60 10.94
C ARG A 61 14.21 68.59 9.47
N LYS A 62 13.89 69.77 8.91
CA LYS A 62 13.51 69.91 7.50
C LYS A 62 14.64 69.53 6.54
N CYS A 63 15.90 69.79 6.92
CA CYS A 63 17.08 69.37 6.17
C CYS A 63 17.22 67.84 6.17
N THR A 64 17.12 67.21 7.35
CA THR A 64 17.16 65.75 7.52
C THR A 64 16.06 65.06 6.74
N GLU A 65 14.82 65.57 6.80
CA GLU A 65 13.69 65.03 6.04
C GLU A 65 13.91 65.13 4.52
N LYS A 66 14.44 66.26 4.03
CA LYS A 66 14.75 66.43 2.61
C LYS A 66 15.83 65.43 2.15
N PHE A 67 16.86 65.22 2.96
CA PHE A 67 17.91 64.25 2.66
C PHE A 67 17.39 62.81 2.74
N LEU A 68 16.55 62.50 3.73
CA LEU A 68 15.91 61.19 3.88
C LEU A 68 15.02 60.84 2.68
N CYS A 69 14.20 61.77 2.20
CA CYS A 69 13.39 61.58 0.99
C CYS A 69 14.26 61.30 -0.24
N PHE A 70 15.39 62.00 -0.38
CA PHE A 70 16.35 61.76 -1.45
C PHE A 70 16.99 60.37 -1.35
N MET A 71 17.41 59.97 -0.15
CA MET A 71 18.00 58.66 0.12
C MET A 71 17.00 57.55 -0.14
N LYS A 72 15.75 57.69 0.32
CA LYS A 72 14.67 56.73 0.08
C LYS A 72 14.42 56.53 -1.42
N GLY A 73 14.30 57.61 -2.19
CA GLY A 73 14.09 57.50 -3.63
C GLY A 73 15.25 56.82 -4.39
N ARG A 74 16.49 56.92 -3.88
CA ARG A 74 17.63 56.16 -4.43
C ARG A 74 17.65 54.71 -3.94
N PHE A 75 17.37 54.50 -2.66
CA PHE A 75 17.27 53.19 -2.04
C PHE A 75 16.24 52.32 -2.76
N ASP A 76 15.00 52.81 -2.94
CA ASP A 76 13.93 52.07 -3.59
C ASP A 76 14.33 51.62 -5.01
N LYS A 77 14.95 52.52 -5.78
CA LYS A 77 15.42 52.21 -7.14
C LYS A 77 16.52 51.16 -7.18
N LEU A 78 17.44 51.19 -6.23
CA LEU A 78 18.53 50.22 -6.14
C LEU A 78 18.03 48.88 -5.59
N PHE A 79 17.13 48.93 -4.61
CA PHE A 79 16.52 47.76 -4.01
C PHE A 79 15.73 46.96 -5.03
N VAL A 80 14.90 47.60 -5.86
CA VAL A 80 14.15 46.89 -6.92
C VAL A 80 15.07 46.15 -7.89
N LYS A 81 16.22 46.75 -8.26
CA LYS A 81 17.21 46.08 -9.14
C LYS A 81 17.88 44.91 -8.43
N MET A 82 18.22 45.10 -7.15
CA MET A 82 18.81 44.06 -6.32
C MET A 82 17.82 42.90 -6.15
N GLU A 83 16.58 43.18 -5.74
CA GLU A 83 15.49 42.22 -5.63
C GLU A 83 15.34 41.38 -6.90
N GLN A 84 15.30 42.01 -8.08
CA GLN A 84 15.25 41.29 -9.36
C GLN A 84 16.42 40.34 -9.55
N LEU A 85 17.65 40.75 -9.19
CA LEU A 85 18.82 39.86 -9.28
C LEU A 85 18.74 38.70 -8.29
N PHE A 86 18.30 38.94 -7.06
CA PHE A 86 18.11 37.89 -6.08
C PHE A 86 17.06 36.87 -6.54
N LEU A 87 15.92 37.35 -7.04
CA LEU A 87 14.84 36.52 -7.56
C LEU A 87 15.18 35.80 -8.87
N GLN A 88 16.20 36.24 -9.62
CA GLN A 88 16.63 35.59 -10.85
C GLN A 88 17.73 34.55 -10.62
N TRP A 89 18.68 34.85 -9.74
CA TRP A 89 19.94 34.10 -9.65
C TRP A 89 20.12 33.32 -8.35
N ILE A 90 19.45 33.73 -7.26
CA ILE A 90 19.72 33.18 -5.92
C ILE A 90 18.53 32.38 -5.42
N LEU A 91 17.34 33.00 -5.41
CA LEU A 91 16.13 32.42 -4.86
C LEU A 91 15.23 31.79 -5.93
N ARG A 92 15.83 31.39 -7.06
CA ARG A 92 15.13 30.74 -8.16
C ARG A 92 15.64 29.33 -8.34
N ILE A 93 14.73 28.38 -8.46
CA ILE A 93 15.10 27.03 -8.87
C ILE A 93 15.13 27.04 -10.41
N PRO A 94 16.27 26.71 -11.04
CA PRO A 94 16.31 26.60 -12.49
C PRO A 94 15.28 25.59 -12.98
N PRO A 95 14.55 25.86 -14.07
CA PRO A 95 13.50 24.97 -14.58
C PRO A 95 14.04 23.60 -15.02
N ASN A 96 15.36 23.48 -15.20
CA ASN A 96 16.03 22.25 -15.58
C ASN A 96 16.45 21.39 -14.37
N ILE A 97 16.20 21.87 -13.15
CA ILE A 97 16.56 21.17 -11.92
C ILE A 97 15.29 20.66 -11.25
N LEU A 98 15.25 19.35 -11.05
CA LEU A 98 14.24 18.69 -10.24
C LEU A 98 14.69 18.62 -8.79
N LEU A 99 13.80 18.97 -7.87
CA LEU A 99 14.05 18.80 -6.44
C LEU A 99 14.15 17.33 -6.07
N PRO A 100 14.95 16.99 -5.04
CA PRO A 100 15.07 15.61 -4.56
C PRO A 100 13.73 14.96 -4.18
N GLU A 101 12.77 15.77 -3.72
CA GLU A 101 11.42 15.37 -3.34
C GLU A 101 10.61 14.82 -4.53
N ASP A 102 10.86 15.35 -5.73
CA ASP A 102 10.12 15.00 -6.94
C ASP A 102 10.83 13.94 -7.79
N LYS A 103 11.98 13.41 -7.33
CA LYS A 103 12.72 12.35 -8.06
C LYS A 103 11.87 11.13 -8.39
N SER A 104 10.89 10.82 -7.54
CA SER A 104 9.94 9.73 -7.79
C SER A 104 9.07 10.01 -9.02
N GLN A 105 8.74 11.27 -9.30
CA GLN A 105 7.97 11.68 -10.48
C GLN A 105 8.77 11.56 -11.77
N GLU A 106 10.09 11.79 -11.72
CA GLU A 106 10.99 11.58 -12.88
C GLU A 106 11.30 10.10 -13.10
N MET A 107 11.61 9.34 -12.05
CA MET A 107 11.93 7.90 -12.18
C MET A 107 10.70 7.06 -12.52
N HIS A 108 9.53 7.47 -12.07
CA HIS A 108 8.28 6.75 -12.23
C HIS A 108 7.19 7.70 -12.73
N SER A 109 7.40 8.29 -13.91
CA SER A 109 6.37 9.04 -14.62
C SER A 109 5.31 8.07 -15.12
N TYR A 110 4.40 7.67 -14.23
CA TYR A 110 3.21 6.89 -14.58
C TYR A 110 2.19 7.80 -15.22
N SER A 111 1.70 7.40 -16.39
CA SER A 111 0.50 8.04 -16.94
C SER A 111 -0.70 7.73 -16.05
N GLU A 112 -1.69 8.62 -16.06
CA GLU A 112 -2.93 8.41 -15.31
C GLU A 112 -3.64 7.12 -15.74
N GLU A 113 -3.53 6.76 -17.02
CA GLU A 113 -4.08 5.53 -17.59
C GLU A 113 -3.39 4.27 -17.04
N GLU A 114 -2.06 4.26 -16.98
CA GLU A 114 -1.28 3.15 -16.39
C GLU A 114 -1.56 3.01 -14.88
N PHE A 115 -1.73 4.14 -14.18
CA PHE A 115 -2.09 4.11 -12.76
C PHE A 115 -3.49 3.53 -12.54
N GLN A 116 -4.47 3.90 -13.37
CA GLN A 116 -5.81 3.31 -13.31
C GLN A 116 -5.80 1.82 -13.67
N LEU A 117 -4.97 1.40 -14.63
CA LEU A 117 -4.80 0.00 -14.98
C LEU A 117 -4.20 -0.79 -13.80
N LEU A 118 -3.18 -0.24 -13.15
CA LEU A 118 -2.58 -0.84 -11.96
C LEU A 118 -3.57 -0.95 -10.81
N GLN A 119 -4.41 0.06 -10.58
CA GLN A 119 -5.48 -0.02 -9.57
C GLN A 119 -6.47 -1.15 -9.85
N LYS A 120 -6.90 -1.29 -11.11
CA LYS A 120 -7.79 -2.39 -11.53
C LYS A 120 -7.12 -3.75 -11.36
N GLU A 121 -5.84 -3.86 -11.68
CA GLU A 121 -5.08 -5.09 -11.50
C GLU A 121 -4.97 -5.48 -10.02
N ILE A 122 -4.70 -4.51 -9.14
CA ILE A 122 -4.68 -4.72 -7.68
C ILE A 122 -6.04 -5.23 -7.20
N GLU A 123 -7.14 -4.63 -7.63
CA GLU A 123 -8.49 -5.05 -7.25
C GLU A 123 -8.79 -6.47 -7.74
N GLN A 124 -8.44 -6.79 -8.98
CA GLN A 124 -8.60 -8.13 -9.55
C GLN A 124 -7.75 -9.17 -8.80
N LEU A 125 -6.52 -8.84 -8.43
CA LEU A 125 -5.63 -9.72 -7.67
C LEU A 125 -6.16 -9.97 -6.26
N GLN A 126 -6.70 -8.94 -5.60
CA GLN A 126 -7.34 -9.08 -4.30
C GLN A 126 -8.56 -9.99 -4.36
N GLU A 127 -9.37 -9.87 -5.40
CA GLU A 127 -10.54 -10.74 -5.56
C GLU A 127 -10.13 -12.19 -5.87
N LYS A 128 -9.16 -12.39 -6.77
CA LYS A 128 -8.57 -13.71 -7.02
C LYS A 128 -8.00 -14.33 -5.75
N TYR A 129 -7.31 -13.56 -4.92
CA TYR A 129 -6.79 -14.06 -3.66
C TYR A 129 -7.90 -14.57 -2.73
N LYS A 130 -9.03 -13.84 -2.62
CA LYS A 130 -10.18 -14.30 -1.82
C LYS A 130 -10.78 -15.58 -2.38
N THR A 131 -10.95 -15.68 -3.70
CA THR A 131 -11.49 -16.89 -4.32
C THR A 131 -10.56 -18.08 -4.10
N GLU A 132 -9.24 -17.89 -4.25
CA GLU A 132 -8.24 -18.94 -4.01
C GLU A 132 -8.20 -19.39 -2.54
N LEU A 133 -8.47 -18.48 -1.61
CA LEU A 133 -8.58 -18.83 -0.19
C LEU A 133 -9.83 -19.69 0.06
N CYS A 134 -10.97 -19.35 -0.55
CA CYS A 134 -12.20 -20.14 -0.48
C CYS A 134 -12.04 -21.53 -1.13
N THR A 135 -11.42 -21.60 -2.32
CA THR A 135 -11.18 -22.88 -3.01
C THR A 135 -10.25 -23.76 -2.19
N LYS A 136 -9.17 -23.21 -1.61
CA LYS A 136 -8.31 -23.95 -0.68
C LYS A 136 -9.11 -24.53 0.49
N GLN A 137 -10.00 -23.75 1.09
CA GLN A 137 -10.81 -24.22 2.20
C GLN A 137 -11.79 -25.32 1.77
N ALA A 138 -12.39 -25.20 0.58
CA ALA A 138 -13.27 -26.21 0.00
C ALA A 138 -12.53 -27.53 -0.27
N LEU A 139 -11.33 -27.46 -0.86
CA LEU A 139 -10.49 -28.64 -1.10
C LEU A 139 -10.07 -29.33 0.20
N LEU A 140 -9.78 -28.57 1.25
CA LEU A 140 -9.50 -29.15 2.57
C LEU A 140 -10.72 -29.87 3.16
N ALA A 141 -11.92 -29.29 3.01
CA ALA A 141 -13.15 -29.93 3.45
C ALA A 141 -13.45 -31.22 2.67
N GLU A 142 -13.29 -31.20 1.35
CA GLU A 142 -13.46 -32.37 0.47
C GLU A 142 -12.48 -33.49 0.84
N LEU A 143 -11.23 -33.14 1.16
CA LEU A 143 -10.22 -34.11 1.60
C LEU A 143 -10.59 -34.79 2.92
N GLU A 144 -11.16 -34.07 3.88
CA GLU A 144 -11.64 -34.66 5.14
C GLU A 144 -12.88 -35.55 4.92
N GLU A 145 -13.79 -35.17 4.02
CA GLU A 145 -14.90 -36.02 3.60
C GLU A 145 -14.40 -37.32 2.93
N GLN A 146 -13.45 -37.20 2.01
CA GLN A 146 -12.84 -38.33 1.32
C GLN A 146 -12.17 -39.31 2.28
N LYS A 147 -11.45 -38.82 3.30
CA LYS A 147 -10.87 -39.66 4.36
C LYS A 147 -11.94 -40.45 5.10
N THR A 148 -13.08 -39.82 5.39
CA THR A 148 -14.20 -40.45 6.09
C THR A 148 -14.81 -41.57 5.26
N VAL A 149 -15.05 -41.33 3.97
CA VAL A 149 -15.56 -42.36 3.05
C VAL A 149 -14.55 -43.49 2.88
N GLN A 150 -13.26 -43.18 2.74
CA GLN A 150 -12.20 -44.18 2.64
C GLN A 150 -12.12 -45.05 3.90
N ALA A 151 -12.27 -44.48 5.09
CA ALA A 151 -12.30 -45.23 6.34
C ALA A 151 -13.51 -46.18 6.40
N LYS A 152 -14.70 -45.74 5.97
CA LYS A 152 -15.88 -46.61 5.87
C LYS A 152 -15.67 -47.77 4.89
N LEU A 153 -15.08 -47.53 3.73
CA LEU A 153 -14.77 -48.59 2.76
C LEU A 153 -13.76 -49.60 3.34
N LYS A 154 -12.72 -49.14 4.04
CA LYS A 154 -11.78 -50.03 4.73
C LYS A 154 -12.46 -50.86 5.82
N GLN A 155 -13.40 -50.28 6.56
CA GLN A 155 -14.21 -51.02 7.53
C GLN A 155 -15.04 -52.11 6.85
N THR A 156 -15.67 -51.82 5.71
CA THR A 156 -16.43 -52.84 4.96
C THR A 156 -15.55 -53.97 4.44
N LEU A 157 -14.33 -53.66 3.99
CA LEU A 157 -13.37 -54.69 3.59
C LEU A 157 -12.94 -55.55 4.79
N ALA A 158 -12.65 -54.92 5.93
CA ALA A 158 -12.31 -55.66 7.15
C ALA A 158 -13.46 -56.58 7.62
N LEU A 159 -14.71 -56.15 7.48
CA LEU A 159 -15.88 -57.01 7.76
C LEU A 159 -15.97 -58.21 6.82
N PHE A 160 -15.65 -58.03 5.53
CA PHE A 160 -15.58 -59.16 4.60
C PHE A 160 -14.44 -60.12 4.97
N ASP A 161 -13.26 -59.59 5.30
CA ASP A 161 -12.12 -60.39 5.74
C ASP A 161 -12.45 -61.17 7.03
N GLU A 162 -13.12 -60.55 8.00
CA GLU A 162 -13.59 -61.22 9.22
C GLU A 162 -14.59 -62.34 8.92
N LEU A 163 -15.56 -62.09 8.02
CA LEU A 163 -16.56 -63.09 7.63
C LEU A 163 -15.92 -64.29 6.92
N GLU A 164 -14.97 -64.05 6.01
CA GLU A 164 -14.18 -65.10 5.36
C GLU A 164 -13.35 -65.89 6.37
N ASN A 165 -12.74 -65.21 7.34
CA ASN A 165 -11.97 -65.85 8.40
C ASN A 165 -12.84 -66.72 9.32
N VAL A 166 -14.04 -66.26 9.68
CA VAL A 166 -15.02 -67.06 10.44
C VAL A 166 -15.44 -68.31 9.65
N GLY A 167 -15.75 -68.17 8.35
CA GLY A 167 -16.05 -69.29 7.48
C GLY A 167 -14.90 -70.31 7.40
N ARG A 168 -13.66 -69.83 7.30
CA ARG A 168 -12.44 -70.66 7.32
C ARG A 168 -12.27 -71.40 8.64
N ASN A 169 -12.50 -70.74 9.78
CA ASN A 169 -12.36 -71.33 11.12
C ASN A 169 -13.39 -72.43 11.39
N HIS A 170 -14.59 -72.33 10.81
CA HIS A 170 -15.64 -73.35 10.90
C HIS A 170 -15.56 -74.43 9.81
N GLY A 171 -14.49 -74.44 9.00
CA GLY A 171 -14.21 -75.50 8.02
C GLY A 171 -14.92 -75.34 6.66
N THR A 172 -15.65 -74.25 6.45
CA THR A 172 -16.29 -73.91 5.16
C THR A 172 -15.62 -72.65 4.59
N SER A 173 -14.35 -72.78 4.23
CA SER A 173 -13.53 -71.65 3.77
C SER A 173 -13.98 -71.05 2.44
N ASP A 174 -14.55 -71.85 1.56
CA ASP A 174 -15.22 -71.38 0.35
C ASP A 174 -16.64 -71.94 0.34
N PHE A 175 -17.61 -71.06 0.58
CA PHE A 175 -19.02 -71.40 0.55
C PHE A 175 -19.44 -71.91 -0.83
N ARG A 176 -18.86 -71.41 -1.91
CA ARG A 176 -19.21 -71.82 -3.27
C ARG A 176 -18.83 -73.28 -3.50
N ASP A 177 -17.59 -73.63 -3.22
CA ASP A 177 -17.10 -75.00 -3.41
C ASP A 177 -17.80 -75.98 -2.45
N SER A 178 -18.05 -75.55 -1.21
CA SER A 178 -18.82 -76.32 -0.23
C SER A 178 -20.25 -76.59 -0.72
N PHE A 179 -20.93 -75.59 -1.29
CA PHE A 179 -22.29 -75.73 -1.81
C PHE A 179 -22.35 -76.62 -3.05
N VAL A 180 -21.36 -76.52 -3.94
CA VAL A 180 -21.25 -77.38 -5.13
C VAL A 180 -21.05 -78.84 -4.71
N PHE A 181 -20.16 -79.11 -3.76
CA PHE A 181 -19.93 -80.46 -3.24
C PHE A 181 -21.19 -81.04 -2.57
N LEU A 182 -21.88 -80.23 -1.75
CA LEU A 182 -23.11 -80.63 -1.09
C LEU A 182 -24.25 -80.92 -2.09
N ALA A 183 -24.41 -80.07 -3.11
CA ALA A 183 -25.40 -80.28 -4.17
C ALA A 183 -25.11 -81.55 -4.98
N GLN A 184 -23.85 -81.82 -5.31
CA GLN A 184 -23.45 -83.04 -6.03
C GLN A 184 -23.72 -84.30 -5.21
N ASN A 185 -23.36 -84.30 -3.92
CA ASN A 185 -23.61 -85.44 -3.04
C ASN A 185 -25.10 -85.63 -2.74
N SER A 186 -25.86 -84.55 -2.60
CA SER A 186 -27.31 -84.62 -2.44
C SER A 186 -27.98 -85.27 -3.65
N ARG A 187 -27.54 -84.95 -4.89
CA ARG A 187 -28.05 -85.63 -6.10
C ARG A 187 -27.74 -87.12 -6.08
N LYS A 188 -26.47 -87.49 -5.81
CA LYS A 188 -26.08 -88.91 -5.70
C LYS A 188 -26.89 -89.66 -4.63
N LEU A 189 -27.13 -89.04 -3.48
CA LEU A 189 -27.92 -89.63 -2.40
C LEU A 189 -29.39 -89.80 -2.81
N GLN A 190 -29.96 -88.82 -3.52
CA GLN A 190 -31.30 -88.90 -4.07
C GLN A 190 -31.43 -90.03 -5.10
N ASP A 191 -30.46 -90.16 -6.01
CA ASP A 191 -30.40 -91.25 -6.97
C ASP A 191 -30.32 -92.63 -6.28
N ILE A 192 -29.49 -92.76 -5.24
CA ILE A 192 -29.37 -93.99 -4.44
C ILE A 192 -30.68 -94.28 -3.70
N ARG A 193 -31.29 -93.29 -3.06
CA ARG A 193 -32.57 -93.44 -2.36
C ARG A 193 -33.66 -93.93 -3.31
N ASP A 194 -33.79 -93.30 -4.48
CA ASP A 194 -34.77 -93.69 -5.48
C ASP A 194 -34.54 -95.13 -5.97
N ASN A 195 -33.26 -95.55 -6.05
CA ASN A 195 -32.91 -96.92 -6.40
C ASN A 195 -33.25 -97.92 -5.27
N VAL A 196 -32.95 -97.57 -4.01
CA VAL A 196 -33.31 -98.39 -2.83
C VAL A 196 -34.83 -98.48 -2.66
N GLU A 197 -35.59 -97.41 -2.90
CA GLU A 197 -37.05 -97.44 -2.88
C GLU A 197 -37.62 -98.34 -4.01
N LYS A 198 -37.00 -98.35 -5.19
CA LYS A 198 -37.38 -99.25 -6.29
C LYS A 198 -37.08 -100.71 -5.97
N GLU A 199 -35.92 -101.01 -5.42
CA GLU A 199 -35.54 -102.38 -5.01
C GLU A 199 -36.34 -102.86 -3.78
N SER A 200 -36.66 -101.98 -2.83
CA SER A 200 -37.57 -102.29 -1.71
C SER A 200 -38.99 -102.60 -2.18
N LYS A 201 -39.49 -101.91 -3.21
CA LYS A 201 -40.77 -102.23 -3.86
C LYS A 201 -40.73 -103.57 -4.60
N ARG A 202 -39.59 -103.94 -5.21
CA ARG A 202 -39.38 -105.28 -5.81
C ARG A 202 -39.40 -106.40 -4.77
N LEU A 203 -38.73 -106.21 -3.63
CA LEU A 203 -38.69 -107.17 -2.53
C LEU A 203 -40.03 -107.37 -1.81
N LYS A 204 -41.00 -106.46 -1.95
CA LYS A 204 -42.37 -106.59 -1.42
C LYS A 204 -43.35 -107.31 -2.36
N ILE A 205 -42.92 -107.67 -3.58
CA ILE A 205 -43.75 -108.33 -4.61
C ILE A 205 -43.26 -109.79 -4.89
N SER A 206 -42.20 -110.25 -4.22
CA SER A 206 -41.86 -111.67 -4.05
C SER A 206 -42.29 -112.17 -2.68
#